data_AF-A0ABD5GD20-F1
#
_entry.id   AF-A0ABD5GD20-F1
#
_cell.length_a   1.000
_cell.length_b   1.000
_cell.length_c   1.000
_cell.angle_alpha   90.00
_cell.angle_beta   90.00
_cell.angle_gamma   90.00
#
_symmetry.space_group_name_H-M   'P 1'
#
loop_
_entity.id
_entity.type
_entity.pdbx_description
1 polymer ?
#
loop_
_entity_poly.entity_id
_entity_poly.type
_entity_poly.pdbx_seq_one_letter_code
_entity_poly.pdbx_strand_id
1 'polypeptide(L)'
;MKFTNTIDANGFKVTGMADGTNPQDAVTKAQLDAAVQGYSWKAPVRAATTANITLSGAQTIDGVSIVAGDRVLVKNQTAGAGNGIYIAAAGSWARATDMDTAAEALGAAVFVSEGTTQGNQVWLMTTDAPITIGTTALVWTQVGAGTSYTAGTGISISGGVIAVDTSVVARKASATIGDGTATTITVTHNLNTQDVAVSVREVSTNAGVIADWVANGANTIQLTFGVAPTSGQYRVTVTG
;
A
#
# COMPACT_ATOMS: atom_id res chain seq x y z
N MET A 1 40.23 -32.89 -4.58
CA MET A 1 41.39 -32.04 -4.22
C MET A 1 41.00 -31.29 -2.96
N LYS A 2 41.77 -31.40 -1.87
CA LYS A 2 41.47 -30.69 -0.61
C LYS A 2 42.39 -29.49 -0.51
N PHE A 3 41.82 -28.30 -0.54
CA PHE A 3 42.53 -27.07 -0.20
C PHE A 3 42.28 -26.80 1.28
N THR A 4 43.35 -26.63 2.06
CA THR A 4 43.26 -26.46 3.52
C THR A 4 43.34 -25.00 3.94
N ASN A 5 43.58 -24.09 3.00
CA ASN A 5 43.71 -22.65 3.18
C ASN A 5 42.99 -21.91 2.02
N THR A 6 43.07 -20.58 2.00
CA THR A 6 42.49 -19.72 0.97
C THR A 6 42.93 -20.10 -0.44
N ILE A 7 41.97 -20.07 -1.37
CA ILE A 7 42.22 -20.15 -2.82
C ILE A 7 42.16 -18.73 -3.36
N ASP A 8 43.24 -18.25 -3.94
CA ASP A 8 43.28 -16.98 -4.68
C ASP A 8 43.21 -17.28 -6.19
N ALA A 9 42.18 -16.75 -6.86
CA ALA A 9 41.99 -16.91 -8.29
C ALA A 9 42.79 -15.90 -9.14
N ASN A 10 43.52 -14.96 -8.53
CA ASN A 10 44.35 -13.94 -9.20
C ASN A 10 43.61 -13.23 -10.36
N GLY A 11 42.33 -12.90 -10.16
CA GLY A 11 41.48 -12.23 -11.14
C GLY A 11 40.92 -13.13 -12.26
N PHE A 12 41.22 -14.43 -12.28
CA PHE A 12 40.65 -15.38 -13.24
C PHE A 12 39.22 -15.82 -12.85
N LYS A 13 38.41 -16.15 -13.85
CA LYS A 13 37.06 -16.70 -13.65
C LYS A 13 37.15 -18.14 -13.15
N VAL A 14 36.27 -18.51 -12.21
CA VAL A 14 36.04 -19.90 -11.80
C VAL A 14 34.82 -20.43 -12.55
N THR A 15 35.02 -21.39 -13.47
CA THR A 15 33.96 -21.94 -14.33
C THR A 15 33.73 -23.43 -14.06
N GLY A 16 32.55 -23.94 -14.40
CA GLY A 16 32.20 -25.36 -14.22
C GLY A 16 31.87 -25.76 -12.77
N MET A 17 31.59 -24.79 -11.92
CA MET A 17 31.16 -25.01 -10.54
C MET A 17 29.70 -25.52 -10.53
N ALA A 18 29.44 -26.58 -9.77
CA ALA A 18 28.07 -27.05 -9.52
C ALA A 18 27.35 -26.11 -8.54
N ASP A 19 26.03 -26.15 -8.55
CA ASP A 19 25.19 -25.38 -7.65
C ASP A 19 25.41 -25.80 -6.18
N GLY A 20 25.65 -24.81 -5.31
CA GLY A 20 25.85 -25.02 -3.88
C GLY A 20 24.58 -25.50 -3.18
N THR A 21 24.71 -26.42 -2.24
CA THR A 21 23.57 -27.03 -1.51
C THR A 21 23.73 -26.97 0.01
N ASN A 22 24.97 -27.02 0.51
CA ASN A 22 25.28 -26.85 1.92
C ASN A 22 25.55 -25.38 2.27
N PRO A 23 25.42 -24.97 3.54
CA PRO A 23 25.61 -23.58 3.93
C PRO A 23 27.03 -23.02 3.72
N GLN A 24 28.04 -23.89 3.49
CA GLN A 24 29.42 -23.50 3.22
C GLN A 24 29.83 -23.65 1.74
N ASP A 25 28.91 -24.09 0.87
CA ASP A 25 29.22 -24.22 -0.55
C ASP A 25 29.31 -22.83 -1.20
N ALA A 26 30.16 -22.71 -2.22
CA ALA A 26 30.14 -21.54 -3.08
C ALA A 26 28.86 -21.54 -3.95
N VAL A 27 28.30 -20.36 -4.21
CA VAL A 27 27.10 -20.20 -5.04
C VAL A 27 27.45 -19.81 -6.47
N THR A 28 26.76 -20.40 -7.45
CA THR A 28 26.94 -20.00 -8.85
C THR A 28 26.28 -18.65 -9.12
N LYS A 29 26.71 -17.94 -10.17
CA LYS A 29 26.02 -16.73 -10.63
C LYS A 29 24.54 -17.03 -10.96
N ALA A 30 24.25 -18.22 -11.50
CA ALA A 30 22.88 -18.62 -11.79
C ALA A 30 22.02 -18.75 -10.52
N GLN A 31 22.55 -19.35 -9.45
CA GLN A 31 21.85 -19.41 -8.16
C GLN A 31 21.64 -18.03 -7.56
N LEU A 32 22.62 -17.12 -7.67
CA LEU A 32 22.46 -15.74 -7.24
C LEU A 32 21.38 -15.01 -8.06
N ASP A 33 21.42 -15.12 -9.38
CA ASP A 33 20.44 -14.48 -10.27
C ASP A 33 19.01 -15.02 -10.03
N ALA A 34 18.88 -16.32 -9.77
CA ALA A 34 17.61 -16.95 -9.40
C ALA A 34 17.11 -16.51 -8.00
N ALA A 35 18.01 -16.39 -7.02
CA ALA A 35 17.67 -15.95 -5.67
C ALA A 35 17.17 -14.49 -5.63
N VAL A 36 17.61 -13.65 -6.57
CA VAL A 36 17.21 -12.24 -6.65
C VAL A 36 15.87 -12.06 -7.41
N GLN A 37 15.13 -13.15 -7.67
CA GLN A 37 13.77 -13.14 -8.27
C GLN A 37 13.64 -12.39 -9.60
N GLY A 38 14.74 -12.24 -10.35
CA GLY A 38 14.74 -11.47 -11.61
C GLY A 38 14.72 -9.94 -11.43
N TYR A 39 14.86 -9.43 -10.20
CA TYR A 39 15.02 -8.00 -9.97
C TYR A 39 16.47 -7.56 -10.21
N SER A 40 16.65 -6.44 -10.92
CA SER A 40 17.95 -5.79 -11.08
C SER A 40 18.06 -4.65 -10.06
N TRP A 41 18.52 -4.97 -8.85
CA TRP A 41 18.71 -3.97 -7.80
C TRP A 41 19.76 -2.93 -8.19
N LYS A 42 19.40 -1.65 -8.08
CA LYS A 42 20.25 -0.49 -8.38
C LYS A 42 20.80 0.13 -7.11
N ALA A 43 21.88 0.90 -7.24
CA ALA A 43 22.37 1.68 -6.12
C ALA A 43 21.26 2.64 -5.64
N PRO A 44 21.07 2.81 -4.31
CA PRO A 44 20.01 3.65 -3.77
C PRO A 44 20.00 5.06 -4.36
N VAL A 45 18.81 5.64 -4.45
CA VAL A 45 18.65 7.05 -4.78
C VAL A 45 18.39 7.84 -3.52
N ARG A 46 18.73 9.12 -3.56
CA ARG A 46 18.52 10.03 -2.45
C ARG A 46 17.05 10.45 -2.36
N ALA A 47 16.43 10.81 -3.48
CA ALA A 47 15.02 11.17 -3.54
C ALA A 47 14.35 10.60 -4.81
N ALA A 48 13.02 10.63 -4.83
CA ALA A 48 12.23 10.33 -6.03
C ALA A 48 11.26 11.48 -6.36
N THR A 49 11.01 11.71 -7.64
CA THR A 49 10.10 12.78 -8.08
C THR A 49 8.67 12.54 -7.61
N THR A 50 7.93 13.63 -7.38
CA THR A 50 6.46 13.65 -7.15
C THR A 50 5.69 14.34 -8.27
N ALA A 51 6.39 15.05 -9.16
CA ALA A 51 5.85 15.76 -10.33
C ALA A 51 6.89 15.79 -11.46
N ASN A 52 6.50 16.34 -12.62
CA ASN A 52 7.42 16.57 -13.74
C ASN A 52 8.49 17.60 -13.35
N ILE A 53 9.76 17.32 -13.66
CA ILE A 53 10.88 18.21 -13.34
C ILE A 53 11.68 18.59 -14.59
N THR A 54 12.56 19.59 -14.45
CA THR A 54 13.63 19.85 -15.40
C THR A 54 14.84 19.01 -15.01
N LEU A 55 15.39 18.24 -15.95
CA LEU A 55 16.57 17.40 -15.72
C LEU A 55 17.87 18.20 -15.84
N SER A 56 17.98 19.28 -15.08
CA SER A 56 19.15 20.17 -15.05
C SER A 56 19.17 20.98 -13.76
N GLY A 57 20.37 21.33 -13.29
CA GLY A 57 20.56 22.20 -12.14
C GLY A 57 20.22 21.56 -10.79
N ALA A 58 20.53 22.28 -9.71
CA ALA A 58 20.12 21.93 -8.36
C ALA A 58 18.64 22.30 -8.14
N GLN A 59 17.93 21.49 -7.37
CA GLN A 59 16.49 21.66 -7.14
C GLN A 59 16.03 20.92 -5.89
N THR A 60 14.86 21.27 -5.36
CA THR A 60 14.24 20.54 -4.26
C THR A 60 13.27 19.49 -4.80
N ILE A 61 13.44 18.23 -4.42
CA ILE A 61 12.59 17.11 -4.82
C ILE A 61 12.06 16.44 -3.56
N ASP A 62 10.73 16.39 -3.41
CA ASP A 62 10.06 15.76 -2.26
C ASP A 62 10.56 16.27 -0.88
N GLY A 63 10.89 17.57 -0.81
CA GLY A 63 11.44 18.20 0.40
C GLY A 63 12.96 18.04 0.58
N VAL A 64 13.64 17.30 -0.32
CA VAL A 64 15.10 17.08 -0.28
C VAL A 64 15.81 18.03 -1.23
N SER A 65 16.84 18.73 -0.75
CA SER A 65 17.70 19.58 -1.60
C SER A 65 18.68 18.71 -2.40
N ILE A 66 18.49 18.59 -3.71
CA ILE A 66 19.31 17.80 -4.63
C ILE A 66 20.37 18.68 -5.29
N VAL A 67 21.63 18.25 -5.20
CA VAL A 67 22.80 18.93 -5.77
C VAL A 67 23.58 18.02 -6.72
N ALA A 68 24.60 18.56 -7.39
CA ALA A 68 25.41 17.79 -8.33
C ALA A 68 26.04 16.55 -7.66
N GLY A 69 25.92 15.38 -8.30
CA GLY A 69 26.37 14.09 -7.80
C GLY A 69 25.27 13.25 -7.12
N ASP A 70 24.16 13.86 -6.70
CA ASP A 70 23.06 13.13 -6.08
C ASP A 70 22.34 12.23 -7.08
N ARG A 71 21.95 11.03 -6.63
CA ARG A 71 21.14 10.08 -7.39
C ARG A 71 19.65 10.35 -7.16
N VAL A 72 18.87 10.44 -8.22
CA VAL A 72 17.42 10.69 -8.15
C VAL A 72 16.66 9.69 -9.00
N LEU A 73 15.60 9.10 -8.44
CA LEU A 73 14.61 8.38 -9.24
C LEU A 73 13.62 9.37 -9.86
N VAL A 74 13.71 9.54 -11.17
CA VAL A 74 12.78 10.32 -11.97
C VAL A 74 11.71 9.40 -12.52
N LYS A 75 10.49 9.50 -11.98
CA LYS A 75 9.36 8.62 -12.36
C LYS A 75 8.11 9.37 -12.81
N ASN A 76 8.14 10.70 -12.79
CA ASN A 76 6.98 11.57 -13.07
C ASN A 76 7.19 12.53 -14.24
N GLN A 77 8.07 12.23 -15.20
CA GLN A 77 8.13 13.03 -16.43
C GLN A 77 6.83 12.90 -17.23
N THR A 78 6.38 14.01 -17.83
CA THR A 78 5.22 14.00 -18.74
C THR A 78 5.44 13.06 -19.93
N ALA A 79 6.64 13.10 -20.52
CA ALA A 79 7.08 12.07 -21.46
C ALA A 79 7.74 10.94 -20.66
N GLY A 80 7.04 9.83 -20.48
CA GLY A 80 7.53 8.69 -19.67
C GLY A 80 8.85 8.10 -20.15
N ALA A 81 9.29 8.37 -21.38
CA ALA A 81 10.61 8.01 -21.89
C ALA A 81 11.77 8.73 -21.19
N GLY A 82 11.48 9.86 -20.53
CA GLY A 82 12.41 10.58 -19.67
C GLY A 82 12.55 10.00 -18.27
N ASN A 83 11.71 9.05 -17.85
CA ASN A 83 11.82 8.42 -16.54
C ASN A 83 13.05 7.51 -16.45
N GLY A 84 13.60 7.34 -15.24
CA GLY A 84 14.76 6.51 -14.91
C GLY A 84 15.52 7.04 -13.71
N ILE A 85 16.73 6.52 -13.49
CA ILE A 85 17.61 7.00 -12.43
C ILE A 85 18.63 7.96 -13.03
N TYR A 86 18.79 9.13 -12.42
CA TYR A 86 19.67 10.20 -12.91
C TYR A 86 20.70 10.61 -11.86
N ILE A 87 21.86 11.05 -12.34
CA ILE A 87 22.86 11.78 -11.55
C ILE A 87 22.62 13.27 -11.78
N ALA A 88 22.31 13.99 -10.69
CA ALA A 88 22.12 15.41 -10.72
C ALA A 88 23.42 16.14 -11.08
N ALA A 89 23.29 17.27 -11.77
CA ALA A 89 24.40 18.10 -12.21
C ALA A 89 23.99 19.57 -12.25
N ALA A 90 24.97 20.48 -12.32
CA ALA A 90 24.70 21.90 -12.52
C ALA A 90 24.12 22.19 -13.92
N GLY A 91 24.57 21.45 -14.92
CA GLY A 91 23.96 21.40 -16.26
C GLY A 91 22.97 20.26 -16.39
N SER A 92 22.81 19.74 -17.62
CA SER A 92 21.93 18.60 -17.88
C SER A 92 22.31 17.40 -17.01
N TRP A 93 21.31 16.80 -16.39
CA TRP A 93 21.46 15.54 -15.68
C TRP A 93 21.68 14.41 -16.68
N ALA A 94 22.46 13.40 -16.28
CA ALA A 94 22.69 12.20 -17.06
C ALA A 94 22.00 11.01 -16.39
N ARG A 95 21.59 10.01 -17.17
CA ARG A 95 21.16 8.73 -16.60
C ARG A 95 22.32 8.11 -15.83
N ALA A 96 21.99 7.43 -14.75
CA ALA A 96 22.98 6.67 -14.01
C ALA A 96 23.48 5.48 -14.84
N THR A 97 24.76 5.17 -14.71
CA THR A 97 25.45 4.11 -15.48
C THR A 97 24.95 2.71 -15.20
N ASP A 98 24.21 2.50 -14.12
CA ASP A 98 23.55 1.22 -13.80
C ASP A 98 22.09 1.17 -14.30
N MET A 99 21.66 2.18 -15.06
CA MET A 99 20.28 2.38 -15.56
C MET A 99 20.27 3.18 -16.89
N ASP A 100 21.26 2.97 -17.76
CA ASP A 100 21.37 3.67 -19.05
C ASP A 100 21.21 2.75 -20.27
N THR A 101 21.10 1.44 -20.06
CA THR A 101 20.78 0.45 -21.10
C THR A 101 19.42 -0.23 -20.90
N ALA A 102 18.87 -0.81 -21.98
CA ALA A 102 17.62 -1.56 -21.92
C ALA A 102 17.69 -2.81 -21.03
N ALA A 103 18.84 -3.51 -21.05
CA ALA A 103 19.08 -4.70 -20.25
C ALA A 103 19.13 -4.40 -18.75
N GLU A 104 19.68 -3.23 -18.39
CA GLU A 104 19.70 -2.76 -17.01
C GLU A 104 18.34 -2.25 -16.55
N ALA A 105 17.56 -1.68 -17.48
CA ALA A 105 16.25 -1.16 -17.16
C ALA A 105 15.27 -2.27 -16.77
N LEU A 106 15.29 -3.38 -17.50
CA LEU A 106 14.36 -4.48 -17.31
C LEU A 106 14.45 -5.04 -15.88
N GLY A 107 13.33 -5.01 -15.15
CA GLY A 107 13.25 -5.46 -13.76
C GLY A 107 14.03 -4.59 -12.76
N ALA A 108 14.42 -3.36 -13.12
CA ALA A 108 15.17 -2.48 -12.23
C ALA A 108 14.41 -2.18 -10.94
N ALA A 109 15.05 -2.41 -9.79
CA ALA A 109 14.51 -2.11 -8.46
C ALA A 109 15.43 -1.14 -7.72
N VAL A 110 14.87 -0.16 -7.02
CA VAL A 110 15.66 0.87 -6.33
C VAL A 110 15.01 1.32 -5.02
N PHE A 111 15.84 1.49 -3.99
CA PHE A 111 15.45 2.07 -2.70
C PHE A 111 15.63 3.59 -2.72
N VAL A 112 14.66 4.31 -2.16
CA VAL A 112 14.66 5.78 -1.99
C VAL A 112 14.96 6.11 -0.54
N SER A 113 16.07 6.79 -0.28
CA SER A 113 16.61 6.96 1.08
C SER A 113 15.95 8.11 1.85
N GLU A 114 15.59 9.19 1.16
CA GLU A 114 15.06 10.41 1.75
C GLU A 114 13.83 10.89 0.95
N GLY A 115 13.03 11.76 1.57
CA GLY A 115 11.82 12.31 0.97
C GLY A 115 10.67 12.37 1.96
N THR A 116 9.81 13.38 1.79
CA THR A 116 8.62 13.56 2.62
C THR A 116 7.58 12.48 2.32
N THR A 117 7.31 12.23 1.04
CA THR A 117 6.29 11.27 0.60
C THR A 117 6.88 10.04 -0.08
N GLN A 118 8.12 10.09 -0.57
CA GLN A 118 8.76 9.02 -1.34
C GLN A 118 9.91 8.35 -0.60
N GLY A 119 10.35 8.89 0.55
CA GLY A 119 11.43 8.33 1.36
C GLY A 119 11.08 6.97 1.96
N ASN A 120 12.09 6.12 2.16
CA ASN A 120 11.98 4.77 2.71
C ASN A 120 11.06 3.84 1.90
N GLN A 121 11.05 4.01 0.59
CA GLN A 121 10.27 3.17 -0.34
C GLN A 121 11.16 2.46 -1.33
N VAL A 122 10.65 1.34 -1.85
CA VAL A 122 11.23 0.58 -2.95
C VAL A 122 10.34 0.73 -4.17
N TRP A 123 10.96 1.06 -5.30
CA TRP A 123 10.32 1.20 -6.60
C TRP A 123 10.86 0.17 -7.58
N LEU A 124 9.97 -0.38 -8.39
CA LEU A 124 10.25 -1.37 -9.43
C LEU A 124 9.85 -0.81 -10.80
N MET A 125 10.71 -0.96 -11.80
CA MET A 125 10.42 -0.68 -13.21
C MET A 125 9.64 -1.85 -13.79
N THR A 126 8.41 -1.60 -14.22
CA THR A 126 7.43 -2.62 -14.65
C THR A 126 7.09 -2.58 -16.14
N THR A 127 7.79 -1.78 -16.94
CA THR A 127 7.63 -1.80 -18.41
C THR A 127 8.20 -3.10 -18.97
N ASP A 128 7.39 -3.80 -19.78
CA ASP A 128 7.82 -5.03 -20.44
C ASP A 128 8.78 -4.76 -21.61
N ALA A 129 9.64 -5.74 -21.90
CA ALA A 129 10.47 -5.73 -23.09
C ALA A 129 9.62 -5.84 -24.38
N PRO A 130 10.05 -5.24 -25.52
CA PRO A 130 11.33 -4.58 -25.75
C PRO A 130 11.37 -3.11 -25.27
N ILE A 131 12.49 -2.72 -24.66
CA ILE A 131 12.75 -1.35 -24.18
C ILE A 131 13.81 -0.69 -25.06
N THR A 132 13.55 0.56 -25.45
CA THR A 132 14.56 1.47 -26.04
C THR A 132 14.67 2.72 -25.17
N ILE A 133 15.85 2.94 -24.58
CA ILE A 133 16.09 4.10 -23.69
C ILE A 133 15.92 5.41 -24.46
N GLY A 134 15.19 6.35 -23.86
CA GLY A 134 14.86 7.64 -24.48
C GLY A 134 13.63 7.61 -25.39
N THR A 135 13.08 6.44 -25.69
CA THR A 135 11.89 6.29 -26.55
C THR A 135 10.74 5.57 -25.84
N THR A 136 10.99 4.41 -25.24
CA THR A 136 9.97 3.64 -24.53
C THR A 136 9.65 4.31 -23.19
N ALA A 137 8.37 4.44 -22.86
CA ALA A 137 7.97 4.96 -21.55
C ALA A 137 8.37 3.98 -20.43
N LEU A 138 9.13 4.47 -19.44
CA LEU A 138 9.53 3.67 -18.28
C LEU A 138 8.56 3.93 -17.12
N VAL A 139 7.77 2.90 -16.78
CA VAL A 139 6.77 2.94 -15.72
C VAL A 139 7.40 2.36 -14.45
N TRP A 140 7.24 3.09 -13.34
CA TRP A 140 7.73 2.68 -12.03
C TRP A 140 6.57 2.50 -11.06
N THR A 141 6.55 1.36 -10.39
CA THR A 141 5.53 0.99 -9.40
C THR A 141 6.19 0.79 -8.05
N GLN A 142 5.56 1.26 -6.98
CA GLN A 142 6.03 1.03 -5.62
C GLN A 142 5.79 -0.44 -5.23
N VAL A 143 6.81 -1.12 -4.72
CA VAL A 143 6.74 -2.55 -4.33
C VAL A 143 7.18 -2.81 -2.88
N GLY A 144 7.71 -1.81 -2.20
CA GLY A 144 8.02 -1.86 -0.77
C GLY A 144 7.90 -0.47 -0.15
N ALA A 145 7.45 -0.39 1.10
CA ALA A 145 7.31 0.88 1.82
C ALA A 145 7.49 0.69 3.33
N GLY A 146 8.06 1.70 3.98
CA GLY A 146 7.47 2.16 5.24
C GLY A 146 6.10 2.80 4.95
N THR A 147 5.02 2.12 5.33
CA THR A 147 3.60 2.54 5.30
C THR A 147 3.04 3.07 3.97
N SER A 148 2.42 2.19 3.17
CA SER A 148 1.86 2.47 1.83
C SER A 148 0.43 3.03 1.79
N TYR A 149 -0.19 3.36 2.91
CA TYR A 149 -1.62 3.68 2.92
C TYR A 149 -1.89 5.02 3.60
N THR A 150 -2.48 5.95 2.85
CA THR A 150 -3.07 7.17 3.39
C THR A 150 -4.57 6.94 3.53
N ALA A 151 -5.11 7.19 4.73
CA ALA A 151 -6.52 7.03 4.99
C ALA A 151 -7.32 8.18 4.34
N GLY A 152 -8.30 7.86 3.51
CA GLY A 152 -9.31 8.82 3.05
C GLY A 152 -10.45 8.97 4.07
N THR A 153 -11.38 9.88 3.82
CA THR A 153 -12.58 10.04 4.67
C THR A 153 -13.32 8.70 4.81
N GLY A 154 -13.54 8.27 6.05
CA GLY A 154 -14.25 7.03 6.37
C GLY A 154 -13.39 5.79 6.50
N ILE A 155 -12.08 5.91 6.31
CA ILE A 155 -11.10 4.86 6.59
C ILE A 155 -10.21 5.34 7.73
N SER A 156 -9.87 4.42 8.64
CA SER A 156 -8.82 4.62 9.65
C SER A 156 -7.69 3.63 9.40
N ILE A 157 -6.45 4.11 9.55
CA ILE A 157 -5.24 3.30 9.40
C ILE A 157 -4.40 3.51 10.64
N SER A 158 -4.17 2.43 11.38
CA SER A 158 -3.36 2.44 12.60
C SER A 158 -2.45 1.22 12.60
N GLY A 159 -1.14 1.45 12.51
CA GLY A 159 -0.17 0.39 12.26
C GLY A 159 -0.48 -0.36 10.96
N GLY A 160 -0.63 -1.69 11.06
CA GLY A 160 -0.98 -2.55 9.93
C GLY A 160 -2.48 -2.79 9.75
N VAL A 161 -3.35 -2.15 10.55
CA VAL A 161 -4.80 -2.37 10.49
C VAL A 161 -5.47 -1.29 9.64
N ILE A 162 -6.26 -1.73 8.66
CA ILE A 162 -7.16 -0.89 7.87
C ILE A 162 -8.59 -1.18 8.34
N ALA A 163 -9.30 -0.15 8.80
CA ALA A 163 -10.64 -0.28 9.35
C ALA A 163 -11.56 0.85 8.87
N VAL A 164 -12.86 0.66 9.03
CA VAL A 164 -13.85 1.75 8.88
C VAL A 164 -13.65 2.75 10.01
N ASP A 165 -13.57 4.03 9.68
CA ASP A 165 -13.60 5.10 10.68
C ASP A 165 -15.05 5.31 11.16
N THR A 166 -15.32 4.78 12.36
CA THR A 166 -16.66 4.81 12.96
C THR A 166 -17.05 6.18 13.51
N SER A 167 -16.16 7.18 13.47
CA SER A 167 -16.49 8.56 13.83
C SER A 167 -17.18 9.33 12.71
N VAL A 168 -17.05 8.87 11.46
CA VAL A 168 -17.62 9.53 10.28
C VAL A 168 -18.48 8.61 9.41
N VAL A 169 -18.29 7.29 9.47
CA VAL A 169 -19.11 6.33 8.71
C VAL A 169 -20.19 5.73 9.61
N ALA A 170 -21.44 6.00 9.27
CA ALA A 170 -22.59 5.34 9.86
C ALA A 170 -22.56 3.83 9.55
N ARG A 171 -22.74 3.02 10.59
CA ARG A 171 -22.86 1.56 10.51
C ARG A 171 -24.30 1.16 10.82
N LYS A 172 -24.61 -0.13 10.75
CA LYS A 172 -25.93 -0.65 11.14
C LYS A 172 -25.82 -1.84 12.07
N ALA A 173 -26.78 -1.95 12.97
CA ALA A 173 -27.04 -3.15 13.75
C ALA A 173 -28.53 -3.52 13.60
N SER A 174 -28.83 -4.82 13.58
CA SER A 174 -30.21 -5.27 13.44
C SER A 174 -30.53 -6.41 14.39
N ALA A 175 -31.70 -6.36 15.01
CA ALA A 175 -32.19 -7.36 15.94
C ALA A 175 -33.63 -7.75 15.59
N THR A 176 -33.99 -9.00 15.87
CA THR A 176 -35.39 -9.44 15.82
C THR A 176 -35.94 -9.40 17.25
N ILE A 177 -37.11 -8.79 17.43
CA ILE A 177 -37.70 -8.51 18.74
C ILE A 177 -39.15 -8.99 18.83
N GLY A 178 -39.65 -8.97 20.06
CA GLY A 178 -40.97 -9.46 20.44
C GLY A 178 -40.82 -10.71 21.28
N ASP A 179 -41.45 -10.70 22.44
CA ASP A 179 -41.46 -11.81 23.41
C ASP A 179 -42.89 -12.20 23.82
N GLY A 180 -43.90 -11.53 23.26
CA GLY A 180 -45.32 -11.73 23.58
C GLY A 180 -45.78 -11.09 24.90
N THR A 181 -44.92 -10.38 25.62
CA THR A 181 -45.22 -9.89 26.98
C THR A 181 -44.84 -8.43 27.22
N ALA A 182 -43.67 -7.98 26.76
CA ALA A 182 -43.17 -6.64 26.99
C ALA A 182 -43.72 -5.67 25.94
N THR A 183 -44.32 -4.57 26.39
CA THR A 183 -44.66 -3.42 25.54
C THR A 183 -43.47 -2.48 25.33
N THR A 184 -42.40 -2.66 26.12
CA THR A 184 -41.18 -1.87 26.06
C THR A 184 -39.99 -2.80 25.86
N ILE A 185 -39.26 -2.65 24.76
CA ILE A 185 -38.15 -3.55 24.40
C ILE A 185 -36.89 -2.74 24.15
N THR A 186 -35.80 -3.11 24.82
CA THR A 186 -34.47 -2.52 24.58
C THR A 186 -33.76 -3.28 23.46
N VAL A 187 -33.17 -2.54 22.51
CA VAL A 187 -32.34 -3.10 21.44
C VAL A 187 -30.92 -2.55 21.58
N THR A 188 -29.97 -3.45 21.80
CA THR A 188 -28.54 -3.15 21.83
C THR A 188 -27.96 -3.14 20.42
N HIS A 189 -27.37 -2.02 20.00
CA HIS A 189 -26.77 -1.84 18.67
C HIS A 189 -25.24 -1.67 18.69
N ASN A 190 -24.63 -1.33 19.83
CA ASN A 190 -23.17 -1.19 19.97
C ASN A 190 -22.50 -0.24 18.95
N LEU A 191 -23.22 0.80 18.51
CA LEU A 191 -22.70 1.75 17.51
C LEU A 191 -21.85 2.85 18.16
N ASN A 192 -21.89 2.98 19.48
CA ASN A 192 -21.23 4.01 20.27
C ASN A 192 -21.64 5.45 19.88
N THR A 193 -22.91 5.64 19.53
CA THR A 193 -23.50 6.93 19.20
C THR A 193 -24.99 6.95 19.59
N GLN A 194 -25.51 8.13 19.92
CA GLN A 194 -26.96 8.36 20.10
C GLN A 194 -27.60 8.97 18.84
N ASP A 195 -26.79 9.42 17.88
CA ASP A 195 -27.25 9.95 16.61
C ASP A 195 -27.61 8.78 15.68
N VAL A 196 -28.79 8.22 15.93
CA VAL A 196 -29.25 7.00 15.26
C VAL A 196 -30.56 7.21 14.50
N ALA A 197 -30.73 6.45 13.43
CA ALA A 197 -31.99 6.25 12.73
C ALA A 197 -32.49 4.81 12.94
N VAL A 198 -33.75 4.67 13.31
CA VAL A 198 -34.38 3.38 13.59
C VAL A 198 -35.43 3.08 12.53
N SER A 199 -35.36 1.88 11.95
CA SER A 199 -36.45 1.32 11.15
C SER A 199 -36.95 0.02 11.77
N VAL A 200 -38.26 -0.15 11.78
CA VAL A 200 -38.93 -1.36 12.25
C VAL A 200 -39.75 -1.92 11.10
N ARG A 201 -39.70 -3.23 10.92
CA ARG A 201 -40.55 -3.94 9.95
C ARG A 201 -41.10 -5.22 10.53
N GLU A 202 -42.32 -5.57 10.11
CA GLU A 202 -42.91 -6.88 10.38
C GLU A 202 -42.06 -7.96 9.68
N VAL A 203 -41.67 -9.01 10.41
CA VAL A 203 -40.84 -10.09 9.86
C VAL A 203 -41.59 -10.89 8.80
N SER A 204 -42.88 -11.14 9.01
CA SER A 204 -43.69 -11.98 8.15
C SER A 204 -44.00 -11.35 6.80
N THR A 205 -44.19 -10.02 6.76
CA THR A 205 -44.65 -9.30 5.55
C THR A 205 -43.64 -8.30 5.00
N ASN A 206 -42.57 -7.99 5.74
CA ASN A 206 -41.63 -6.89 5.48
C ASN A 206 -42.28 -5.50 5.45
N ALA A 207 -43.53 -5.34 5.92
CA ALA A 207 -44.18 -4.05 6.00
C ALA A 207 -43.46 -3.14 7.02
N GLY A 208 -43.26 -1.87 6.65
CA GLY A 208 -42.71 -0.86 7.56
C GLY A 208 -43.69 -0.58 8.70
N VAL A 209 -43.16 -0.53 9.92
CA VAL A 209 -43.94 -0.27 11.14
C VAL A 209 -43.36 0.97 11.80
N ILE A 210 -44.24 1.89 12.18
CA ILE A 210 -43.87 3.04 12.98
C ILE A 210 -44.04 2.63 14.43
N ALA A 211 -42.94 2.63 15.17
CA ALA A 211 -42.91 2.43 16.61
C ALA A 211 -42.32 3.68 17.25
N ASP A 212 -42.81 4.02 18.45
CA ASP A 212 -42.18 5.05 19.26
C ASP A 212 -40.84 4.52 19.78
N TRP A 213 -39.79 5.33 19.68
CA TRP A 213 -38.46 4.94 20.12
C TRP A 213 -37.69 6.11 20.71
N VAL A 214 -36.78 5.78 21.62
CA VAL A 214 -35.86 6.73 22.22
C VAL A 214 -34.46 6.13 22.25
N ALA A 215 -33.44 6.94 21.97
CA ALA A 215 -32.05 6.57 22.25
C ALA A 215 -31.88 6.44 23.77
N ASN A 216 -31.40 5.30 24.25
CA ASN A 216 -31.24 5.01 25.67
C ASN A 216 -29.77 4.71 25.99
N GLY A 217 -28.89 5.65 25.62
CA GLY A 217 -27.45 5.52 25.69
C GLY A 217 -26.79 5.25 24.33
N ALA A 218 -25.46 5.33 24.27
CA ALA A 218 -24.69 5.26 23.03
C ALA A 218 -24.74 3.90 22.30
N ASN A 219 -25.25 2.86 22.96
CA ASN A 219 -25.25 1.49 22.44
C ASN A 219 -26.63 0.83 22.45
N THR A 220 -27.67 1.55 22.85
CA THR A 220 -29.01 1.01 23.06
C THR A 220 -30.09 2.00 22.67
N ILE A 221 -31.17 1.48 22.08
CA ILE A 221 -32.44 2.18 21.93
C ILE A 221 -33.51 1.44 22.74
N GLN A 222 -34.62 2.12 23.01
CA GLN A 222 -35.80 1.54 23.63
C GLN A 222 -37.02 1.81 22.75
N LEU A 223 -37.75 0.75 22.41
CA LEU A 223 -38.97 0.78 21.60
C LEU A 223 -40.19 0.59 22.48
N THR A 224 -41.25 1.37 22.23
CA THR A 224 -42.53 1.27 22.95
C THR A 224 -43.65 0.93 21.97
N PHE A 225 -44.45 -0.08 22.32
CA PHE A 225 -45.57 -0.58 21.54
C PHE A 225 -46.88 -0.48 22.34
N GLY A 226 -47.99 -0.18 21.66
CA GLY A 226 -49.31 -0.18 22.29
C GLY A 226 -49.80 -1.57 22.70
N VAL A 227 -49.29 -2.62 22.05
CA VAL A 227 -49.54 -4.03 22.36
C VAL A 227 -48.20 -4.76 22.32
N ALA A 228 -47.97 -5.68 23.26
CA ALA A 228 -46.73 -6.46 23.30
C ALA A 228 -46.56 -7.24 21.98
N PRO A 229 -45.46 -7.02 21.23
CA PRO A 229 -45.22 -7.75 20.00
C PRO A 229 -45.09 -9.24 20.28
N THR A 230 -45.68 -10.08 19.43
CA THR A 230 -45.54 -11.54 19.55
C THR A 230 -44.09 -11.97 19.34
N SER A 231 -43.76 -13.20 19.74
CA SER A 231 -42.39 -13.70 19.68
C SER A 231 -41.76 -13.53 18.29
N GLY A 232 -40.71 -12.72 18.20
CA GLY A 232 -39.97 -12.45 16.96
C GLY A 232 -40.75 -11.70 15.87
N GLN A 233 -41.82 -10.98 16.22
CA GLN A 233 -42.69 -10.30 15.26
C GLN A 233 -41.97 -9.24 14.41
N TYR A 234 -41.05 -8.48 15.01
CA TYR A 234 -40.45 -7.32 14.35
C TYR A 234 -38.95 -7.45 14.15
N ARG A 235 -38.47 -6.98 12.99
CA ARG A 235 -37.05 -6.74 12.72
C ARG A 235 -36.76 -5.26 12.86
N VAL A 236 -35.86 -4.93 13.78
CA VAL A 236 -35.37 -3.58 14.03
C VAL A 236 -34.01 -3.42 13.36
N THR A 237 -33.78 -2.31 12.68
CA THR A 237 -32.47 -1.89 12.19
C THR A 237 -32.16 -0.50 12.70
N VAL A 238 -31.05 -0.38 13.42
CA VAL A 238 -30.50 0.88 13.93
C VAL A 238 -29.31 1.23 13.06
N THR A 239 -29.27 2.46 12.54
CA THR A 239 -28.17 2.99 11.73
C THR A 239 -27.58 4.20 12.44
N GLY A 240 -26.26 4.28 12.56
CA GLY A 240 -25.54 5.32 13.30
C GLY A 240 -24.04 5.08 13.28
#